data_AF-A0A380TR06-F1
#
_entry.id   AF-A0A380TR06-F1
#
_cell.length_a   1.000
_cell.length_b   1.000
_cell.length_c   1.000
_cell.angle_alpha   90.00
_cell.angle_beta   90.00
_cell.angle_gamma   90.00
#
_symmetry.space_group_name_H-M   'P 1'
#
loop_
_entity.id
_entity.type
_entity.pdbx_description
1 polymer ?
#
loop_
_entity_poly.entity_id
_entity_poly.type
_entity_poly.pdbx_seq_one_letter_code
_entity_poly.pdbx_strand_id
1 'polypeptide(L)'
;MLTACPPRVTRNIWNGVYSQRATLEEFEKERAEYYAKQSKDCQSRQIWSLDDLTTEERTRLENEDILVVSNPGIFNDREDALKNAQKQNKSEANQNGIITIMNPPTGDYKGWDGWKLATALPSELLYAFYDKLNDSLFNGLLPLTNSEKLNQDVYLETKAKNYTLDTSNHSRGGMTASVALQNLNIWRGINDMPIRKARFYGTATNVQAYSNQLNKNGFTYQGKDGKTYQSGAYSAVHHSDGVGLIPVLLGGNSSTGGACVFCYSHSSYFAEIPNEYLIDINGSLIKNSLYEQYEHIWGAINSRKENLSIPTLVEPTNLNGVIDEKAF
;
A
#
# COMPACT_ATOMS: atom_id res chain seq x y z
N MET A 1 4.89 -0.44 48.13
CA MET A 1 5.60 -0.22 46.85
C MET A 1 4.70 -0.73 45.75
N LEU A 2 3.95 0.17 45.12
CA LEU A 2 3.04 -0.13 44.01
C LEU A 2 3.76 0.25 42.71
N THR A 3 4.32 -0.73 42.03
CA THR A 3 4.82 -0.60 40.65
C THR A 3 3.66 -0.87 39.70
N ALA A 4 3.08 0.21 39.17
CA ALA A 4 2.10 0.13 38.08
C ALA A 4 2.85 0.04 36.74
N CYS A 5 2.75 -1.12 36.07
CA CYS A 5 3.07 -1.23 34.65
C CYS A 5 2.07 -0.39 33.85
N PRO A 6 2.50 0.51 32.96
CA PRO A 6 1.59 1.13 32.01
C PRO A 6 1.11 0.07 30.99
N PRO A 7 -0.11 0.20 30.46
CA PRO A 7 -0.71 -0.78 29.57
C PRO A 7 0.01 -0.81 28.22
N ARG A 8 0.50 -2.00 27.82
CA ARG A 8 0.94 -2.28 26.45
C ARG A 8 -0.28 -2.33 25.54
N VAL A 9 -0.53 -1.25 24.81
CA VAL A 9 -1.48 -1.24 23.69
C VAL A 9 -0.77 -1.87 22.49
N THR A 10 -1.26 -3.04 22.07
CA THR A 10 -0.74 -3.84 20.96
C THR A 10 -0.92 -3.13 19.62
N ARG A 11 0.18 -2.76 18.93
CA ARG A 11 0.24 -2.25 17.56
C ARG A 11 0.83 -3.28 16.57
N ASN A 12 0.05 -3.73 15.59
CA ASN A 12 0.45 -4.83 14.70
C ASN A 12 1.16 -4.30 13.42
N ILE A 13 2.41 -4.69 13.20
CA ILE A 13 3.17 -4.49 11.94
C ILE A 13 3.33 -5.87 11.30
N TRP A 14 3.20 -6.06 9.98
CA TRP A 14 3.36 -7.39 9.36
C TRP A 14 4.37 -7.37 8.21
N ASN A 15 5.31 -8.33 8.19
CA ASN A 15 6.27 -8.54 7.09
C ASN A 15 5.92 -9.81 6.30
N GLY A 16 6.08 -9.80 4.96
CA GLY A 16 5.95 -11.00 4.11
C GLY A 16 7.02 -11.11 3.02
N VAL A 17 7.69 -12.27 2.92
CA VAL A 17 8.74 -12.64 1.96
C VAL A 17 8.26 -13.82 1.10
N TYR A 18 8.47 -13.76 -0.23
CA TYR A 18 8.09 -14.83 -1.17
C TYR A 18 9.32 -15.58 -1.72
N SER A 19 9.26 -16.92 -1.81
CA SER A 19 10.17 -17.71 -2.65
C SER A 19 9.42 -18.92 -3.24
N GLN A 20 9.70 -19.28 -4.50
CA GLN A 20 9.16 -20.48 -5.13
C GLN A 20 10.13 -21.66 -4.96
N ARG A 21 9.67 -22.73 -4.31
CA ARG A 21 10.10 -24.11 -4.60
C ARG A 21 9.10 -25.10 -4.00
N ALA A 22 8.57 -25.99 -4.84
CA ALA A 22 7.63 -27.03 -4.45
C ALA A 22 8.30 -28.41 -4.48
N THR A 23 7.85 -29.31 -3.61
CA THR A 23 7.65 -30.73 -3.95
C THR A 23 6.37 -31.25 -3.29
N LEU A 24 5.56 -31.93 -4.11
CA LEU A 24 4.33 -32.62 -3.78
C LEU A 24 4.61 -33.92 -3.05
N GLU A 25 3.98 -34.12 -1.90
CA GLU A 25 3.45 -35.42 -1.48
C GLU A 25 2.64 -35.18 -0.22
N GLU A 26 1.39 -34.74 -0.39
CA GLU A 26 0.29 -35.13 0.49
C GLU A 26 -1.02 -34.46 0.05
N PHE A 27 -2.00 -35.34 -0.19
CA PHE A 27 -3.43 -35.11 -0.05
C PHE A 27 -4.19 -34.45 -1.19
N GLU A 28 -4.74 -35.35 -2.02
CA GLU A 28 -5.95 -35.25 -2.85
C GLU A 28 -7.24 -34.82 -2.09
N LYS A 29 -7.13 -34.01 -1.03
CA LYS A 29 -8.24 -33.39 -0.30
C LYS A 29 -8.31 -31.86 -0.51
N GLU A 30 -7.34 -31.28 -1.23
CA GLU A 30 -7.13 -29.85 -1.47
C GLU A 30 -7.93 -29.23 -2.64
N ARG A 31 -9.06 -29.80 -3.09
CA ARG A 31 -9.80 -29.21 -4.23
C ARG A 31 -10.61 -27.95 -3.87
N ALA A 32 -10.90 -27.73 -2.59
CA ALA A 32 -11.39 -26.46 -2.05
C ALA A 32 -10.24 -25.55 -1.58
N GLU A 33 -9.05 -26.11 -1.39
CA GLU A 33 -7.85 -25.35 -1.01
C GLU A 33 -7.09 -24.81 -2.21
N TYR A 34 -7.34 -25.28 -3.44
CA TYR A 34 -6.66 -24.78 -4.65
C TYR A 34 -6.96 -23.29 -4.94
N TYR A 35 -8.18 -22.81 -4.68
CA TYR A 35 -8.48 -21.36 -4.67
C TYR A 35 -7.92 -20.64 -3.43
N ALA A 36 -7.71 -21.37 -2.33
CA ALA A 36 -6.98 -20.89 -1.16
C ALA A 36 -5.45 -20.99 -1.35
N LYS A 37 -4.91 -21.60 -2.41
CA LYS A 37 -3.47 -21.84 -2.61
C LYS A 37 -2.78 -20.75 -3.45
N GLN A 38 -3.56 -19.86 -4.08
CA GLN A 38 -3.06 -18.52 -4.39
C GLN A 38 -2.91 -17.64 -3.11
N SER A 39 -3.44 -18.08 -1.95
CA SER A 39 -3.35 -17.36 -0.67
C SER A 39 -2.71 -18.12 0.50
N LYS A 40 -2.44 -19.42 0.39
CA LYS A 40 -1.77 -20.26 1.39
C LYS A 40 -0.30 -20.48 1.02
N ASP A 41 0.48 -19.41 1.10
CA ASP A 41 1.60 -19.36 2.05
C ASP A 41 2.05 -17.90 2.17
N CYS A 42 1.12 -17.03 2.61
CA CYS A 42 1.55 -15.75 3.18
C CYS A 42 2.23 -16.09 4.52
N GLN A 43 3.53 -16.38 4.48
CA GLN A 43 4.36 -16.28 5.68
C GLN A 43 4.41 -14.81 6.06
N SER A 44 3.36 -14.41 6.77
CA SER A 44 3.18 -13.08 7.31
C SER A 44 3.31 -13.22 8.82
N ARG A 45 4.30 -12.52 9.37
CA ARG A 45 4.53 -12.51 10.82
C ARG A 45 4.39 -11.10 11.35
N GLN A 46 3.90 -11.02 12.58
CA GLN A 46 3.76 -9.75 13.23
C GLN A 46 5.13 -9.32 13.75
N ILE A 47 5.49 -8.08 13.48
CA ILE A 47 6.62 -7.37 14.08
C ILE A 47 6.07 -6.19 14.89
N TRP A 48 6.83 -5.72 15.87
CA TRP A 48 6.49 -4.59 16.73
C TRP A 48 7.48 -3.44 16.56
N SER A 49 8.66 -3.73 16.01
CA SER A 49 9.69 -2.77 15.60
C SER A 49 10.50 -3.34 14.44
N LEU A 50 11.25 -2.50 13.72
CA LEU A 50 12.25 -2.95 12.75
C LEU A 50 13.38 -3.78 13.38
N ASP A 51 13.52 -3.78 14.71
CA ASP A 51 14.45 -4.69 15.40
C ASP A 51 13.99 -6.15 15.40
N ASP A 52 12.69 -6.39 15.24
CA ASP A 52 12.12 -7.74 15.17
C ASP A 52 12.33 -8.41 13.81
N LEU A 53 12.96 -7.72 12.85
CA LEU A 53 13.36 -8.29 11.56
C LEU A 53 14.21 -9.56 11.74
N THR A 54 14.07 -10.54 10.86
CA THR A 54 14.96 -11.70 10.88
C THR A 54 16.35 -11.28 10.41
N THR A 55 17.37 -12.09 10.68
CA THR A 55 18.72 -11.81 10.16
C THR A 55 18.73 -11.75 8.64
N GLU A 56 17.99 -12.63 7.96
CA GLU A 56 17.87 -12.60 6.50
C GLU A 56 17.19 -11.32 6.00
N GLU A 57 16.09 -10.89 6.63
CA GLU A 57 15.39 -9.65 6.27
C GLU A 57 16.30 -8.42 6.49
N ARG A 58 17.05 -8.38 7.60
CA ARG A 58 18.04 -7.33 7.85
C ARG A 58 19.15 -7.33 6.79
N THR A 59 19.73 -8.49 6.50
CA THR A 59 20.79 -8.60 5.47
C THR A 59 20.29 -8.19 4.08
N ARG A 60 19.02 -8.44 3.75
CA ARG A 60 18.43 -7.95 2.49
C ARG A 60 18.28 -6.43 2.51
N LEU A 61 17.81 -5.84 3.60
CA LEU A 61 17.73 -4.39 3.76
C LEU A 61 19.11 -3.72 3.74
N GLU A 62 20.14 -4.34 4.32
CA GLU A 62 21.52 -3.84 4.25
C GLU A 62 22.09 -3.85 2.82
N ASN A 63 21.57 -4.69 1.93
CA ASN A 63 22.01 -4.76 0.53
C ASN A 63 21.26 -3.79 -0.39
N GLU A 64 20.01 -3.47 -0.08
CA GLU A 64 19.19 -2.59 -0.92
C GLU A 64 18.99 -1.19 -0.34
N ASP A 65 19.17 -1.00 0.97
CA ASP A 65 18.85 0.20 1.77
C ASP A 65 17.41 0.70 1.59
N ILE A 66 16.50 -0.16 1.15
CA ILE A 66 15.11 0.20 0.78
C ILE A 66 14.14 -0.68 1.53
N LEU A 67 13.30 -0.04 2.34
CA LEU A 67 12.16 -0.64 2.97
C LEU A 67 10.89 -0.36 2.15
N VAL A 68 10.06 -1.38 1.94
CA VAL A 68 8.79 -1.22 1.23
C VAL A 68 7.64 -1.32 2.23
N VAL A 69 6.82 -0.28 2.28
CA VAL A 69 5.64 -0.20 3.15
C VAL A 69 4.36 -0.12 2.34
N SER A 70 3.37 -0.92 2.70
CA SER A 70 2.04 -0.90 2.12
C SER A 70 0.98 -0.44 3.13
N ASN A 71 0.20 0.55 2.71
CA ASN A 71 -0.97 1.07 3.42
C ASN A 71 -2.24 0.65 2.67
N PRO A 72 -2.97 -0.38 3.14
CA PRO A 72 -4.18 -0.88 2.50
C PRO A 72 -5.43 -0.04 2.88
N GLY A 73 -6.51 -0.26 2.13
CA GLY A 73 -7.83 0.30 2.40
C GLY A 73 -8.53 -0.23 3.67
N ILE A 74 -9.64 0.42 4.02
CA ILE A 74 -10.38 0.31 5.29
C ILE A 74 -11.19 -0.99 5.49
N PHE A 75 -11.64 -1.62 4.39
CA PHE A 75 -12.44 -2.84 4.43
C PHE A 75 -11.62 -4.11 4.20
N ASN A 76 -10.30 -3.97 4.11
CA ASN A 76 -9.43 -5.11 3.87
C ASN A 76 -9.21 -5.84 5.19
N ASP A 77 -9.63 -7.11 5.24
CA ASP A 77 -9.11 -7.99 6.28
C ASP A 77 -7.61 -8.24 6.07
N ARG A 78 -7.00 -9.02 6.97
CA ARG A 78 -5.56 -9.30 6.88
C ARG A 78 -5.16 -9.94 5.55
N GLU A 79 -5.95 -10.86 5.04
CA GLU A 79 -5.60 -11.59 3.82
C GLU A 79 -5.72 -10.66 2.61
N ASP A 80 -6.78 -9.86 2.54
CA ASP A 80 -6.99 -8.89 1.46
C ASP A 80 -5.96 -7.75 1.49
N ALA A 81 -5.56 -7.30 2.68
CA ALA A 81 -4.50 -6.31 2.85
C ALA A 81 -3.16 -6.81 2.29
N LEU A 82 -2.80 -8.06 2.61
CA LEU A 82 -1.56 -8.69 2.13
C LEU A 82 -1.61 -8.95 0.61
N LYS A 83 -2.74 -9.44 0.09
CA LYS A 83 -2.94 -9.62 -1.37
C LYS A 83 -2.79 -8.31 -2.13
N ASN A 84 -3.37 -7.23 -1.62
CA ASN A 84 -3.27 -5.92 -2.27
C ASN A 84 -1.84 -5.36 -2.18
N ALA A 85 -1.17 -5.52 -1.04
CA ALA A 85 0.24 -5.17 -0.90
C ALA A 85 1.10 -5.91 -1.95
N GLN A 86 0.84 -7.20 -2.16
CA GLN A 86 1.55 -8.01 -3.16
C GLN A 86 1.30 -7.52 -4.58
N LYS A 87 0.04 -7.25 -4.95
CA LYS A 87 -0.33 -6.78 -6.30
C LYS A 87 0.28 -5.43 -6.63
N GLN A 88 0.36 -4.54 -5.63
CA GLN A 88 0.75 -3.14 -5.79
C GLN A 88 2.25 -2.89 -5.68
N ASN A 89 3.04 -3.96 -5.50
CA ASN A 89 4.49 -3.94 -5.44
C ASN A 89 5.11 -4.95 -6.42
N LYS A 90 6.33 -4.66 -6.90
CA LYS A 90 7.05 -5.54 -7.83
C LYS A 90 7.41 -6.88 -7.16
N SER A 91 7.57 -7.91 -7.97
CA SER A 91 8.05 -9.23 -7.56
C SER A 91 9.34 -9.20 -6.71
N GLU A 92 10.28 -8.30 -7.03
CA GLU A 92 11.51 -8.06 -6.26
C GLU A 92 11.19 -7.63 -4.82
N ALA A 93 10.36 -6.59 -4.64
CA ALA A 93 9.94 -6.13 -3.32
C ALA A 93 9.16 -7.20 -2.54
N ASN A 94 8.32 -7.97 -3.23
CA ASN A 94 7.63 -9.12 -2.65
C ASN A 94 8.64 -10.14 -2.11
N GLN A 95 9.65 -10.52 -2.88
CA GLN A 95 10.69 -11.45 -2.44
C GLN A 95 11.49 -10.90 -1.25
N ASN A 96 11.73 -9.59 -1.21
CA ASN A 96 12.55 -8.97 -0.17
C ASN A 96 11.83 -8.75 1.16
N GLY A 97 10.52 -8.54 1.13
CA GLY A 97 9.74 -8.23 2.33
C GLY A 97 8.92 -6.96 2.17
N ILE A 98 7.61 -7.05 2.39
CA ILE A 98 6.75 -5.85 2.47
C ILE A 98 6.19 -5.70 3.89
N ILE A 99 6.41 -4.53 4.49
CA ILE A 99 5.73 -4.14 5.72
C ILE A 99 4.33 -3.66 5.39
N THR A 100 3.30 -4.31 5.92
CA THR A 100 1.91 -3.87 5.76
C THR A 100 1.40 -3.21 7.04
N ILE A 101 1.06 -1.93 6.95
CA ILE A 101 0.47 -1.15 8.05
C ILE A 101 -1.04 -1.18 7.89
N MET A 102 -1.70 -2.10 8.59
CA MET A 102 -3.13 -2.31 8.42
C MET A 102 -3.97 -1.23 9.09
N ASN A 103 -5.06 -0.84 8.43
CA ASN A 103 -6.20 -0.19 9.06
C ASN A 103 -7.20 -1.30 9.42
N PRO A 104 -7.21 -1.80 10.67
CA PRO A 104 -8.09 -2.90 11.01
C PRO A 104 -9.55 -2.48 10.85
N PRO A 105 -10.39 -3.34 10.27
CA PRO A 105 -11.82 -3.10 10.22
C PRO A 105 -12.38 -2.88 11.63
N THR A 106 -13.20 -1.85 11.78
CA THR A 106 -13.88 -1.44 13.02
C THR A 106 -15.12 -2.29 13.33
N GLY A 107 -15.47 -3.24 12.45
CA GLY A 107 -16.58 -4.18 12.63
C GLY A 107 -16.27 -5.59 12.10
N ASP A 108 -17.05 -6.58 12.56
CA ASP A 108 -17.00 -7.96 12.07
C ASP A 108 -17.86 -8.11 10.80
N TYR A 109 -17.19 -8.29 9.66
CA TYR A 109 -17.81 -8.46 8.34
C TYR A 109 -18.11 -9.92 7.99
N LYS A 110 -17.79 -10.88 8.88
CA LYS A 110 -18.06 -12.30 8.64
C LYS A 110 -19.50 -12.62 9.06
N GLY A 111 -20.37 -12.73 8.05
CA GLY A 111 -21.75 -13.19 8.17
C GLY A 111 -22.73 -12.29 7.42
N TRP A 112 -23.51 -12.87 6.51
CA TRP A 112 -24.60 -12.21 5.76
C TRP A 112 -25.83 -12.02 6.68
N ASP A 113 -25.63 -11.43 7.85
CA ASP A 113 -26.72 -10.97 8.71
C ASP A 113 -26.79 -9.45 8.57
N GLY A 114 -27.84 -8.96 7.90
CA GLY A 114 -28.00 -7.55 7.52
C GLY A 114 -27.89 -6.53 8.67
N TRP A 115 -27.92 -6.99 9.93
CA TRP A 115 -27.72 -6.14 11.10
C TRP A 115 -26.24 -5.76 11.35
N LYS A 116 -25.27 -6.60 10.97
CA LYS A 116 -23.83 -6.31 11.16
C LYS A 116 -23.30 -5.27 10.16
N LEU A 117 -23.79 -5.30 8.93
CA LEU A 117 -23.54 -4.27 7.92
C LEU A 117 -24.08 -2.89 8.37
N ALA A 118 -25.22 -2.87 9.05
CA ALA A 118 -25.83 -1.64 9.53
C ALA A 118 -25.05 -0.94 10.65
N THR A 119 -24.21 -1.66 11.41
CA THR A 119 -23.40 -1.09 12.51
C THR A 119 -21.94 -0.83 12.13
N ALA A 120 -21.38 -1.61 11.21
CA ALA A 120 -20.01 -1.44 10.74
C ALA A 120 -19.86 -0.35 9.66
N LEU A 121 -20.85 -0.19 8.76
CA LEU A 121 -20.79 0.85 7.72
C LEU A 121 -20.77 2.27 8.30
N PRO A 122 -21.56 2.64 9.33
CA PRO A 122 -21.50 3.98 9.92
C PRO A 122 -20.17 4.25 10.62
N SER A 123 -19.59 3.28 11.34
CA SER A 123 -18.32 3.47 12.02
C SER A 123 -17.19 3.67 11.02
N GLU A 124 -17.10 2.84 9.97
CA GLU A 124 -16.09 3.02 8.93
C GLU A 124 -16.27 4.33 8.16
N LEU A 125 -17.51 4.71 7.87
CA LEU A 125 -17.79 5.98 7.23
C LEU A 125 -17.36 7.14 8.13
N LEU A 126 -17.60 7.06 9.44
CA LEU A 126 -17.15 8.06 10.41
C LEU A 126 -15.62 8.12 10.49
N TYR A 127 -14.92 6.99 10.51
CA TYR A 127 -13.45 6.96 10.51
C TYR A 127 -12.85 7.45 9.19
N ALA A 128 -13.40 7.03 8.05
CA ALA A 128 -12.98 7.53 6.74
C ALA A 128 -13.26 9.04 6.62
N PHE A 129 -14.39 9.52 7.13
CA PHE A 129 -14.73 10.94 7.18
C PHE A 129 -13.79 11.71 8.12
N TYR A 130 -13.47 11.14 9.29
CA TYR A 130 -12.52 11.72 10.23
C TYR A 130 -11.13 11.86 9.61
N ASP A 131 -10.59 10.79 9.02
CA ASP A 131 -9.31 10.82 8.32
C ASP A 131 -9.33 11.82 7.17
N LYS A 132 -10.45 11.92 6.43
CA LYS A 132 -10.60 12.89 5.34
C LYS A 132 -10.55 14.33 5.85
N LEU A 133 -11.25 14.63 6.94
CA LEU A 133 -11.16 15.94 7.58
C LEU A 133 -9.73 16.21 8.05
N ASN A 134 -9.07 15.21 8.64
CA ASN A 134 -7.71 15.38 9.12
C ASN A 134 -6.72 15.64 7.97
N ASP A 135 -6.82 14.87 6.89
CA ASP A 135 -6.00 14.97 5.68
C ASP A 135 -6.20 16.29 4.93
N SER A 136 -7.46 16.68 4.71
CA SER A 136 -7.81 17.75 3.77
C SER A 136 -8.09 19.10 4.43
N LEU A 137 -8.60 19.13 5.68
CA LEU A 137 -8.97 20.38 6.37
C LEU A 137 -8.00 20.76 7.49
N PHE A 138 -7.56 19.78 8.28
CA PHE A 138 -6.76 20.02 9.48
C PHE A 138 -5.27 19.74 9.31
N ASN A 139 -4.85 19.28 8.13
CA ASN A 139 -3.46 18.98 7.79
C ASN A 139 -2.77 18.09 8.86
N GLY A 140 -3.46 17.04 9.33
CA GLY A 140 -2.95 16.09 10.32
C GLY A 140 -2.94 16.60 11.77
N LEU A 141 -3.68 17.66 12.12
CA LEU A 141 -3.74 18.19 13.49
C LEU A 141 -4.54 17.30 14.44
N LEU A 142 -5.62 16.66 13.95
CA LEU A 142 -6.52 15.90 14.80
C LEU A 142 -5.80 14.68 15.39
N PRO A 143 -6.25 14.17 16.56
CA PRO A 143 -5.67 12.98 17.17
C PRO A 143 -5.46 11.83 16.19
N LEU A 144 -4.22 11.36 16.12
CA LEU A 144 -3.85 10.33 15.15
C LEU A 144 -4.42 8.95 15.53
N THR A 145 -4.87 8.22 14.53
CA THR A 145 -5.23 6.80 14.62
C THR A 145 -3.98 5.94 14.88
N ASN A 146 -4.18 4.67 15.24
CA ASN A 146 -3.05 3.76 15.49
C ASN A 146 -2.22 3.50 14.24
N SER A 147 -2.85 3.41 13.06
CA SER A 147 -2.18 3.15 11.79
C SER A 147 -1.41 4.38 11.28
N GLU A 148 -1.92 5.59 11.54
CA GLU A 148 -1.18 6.84 11.29
C GLU A 148 0.04 6.95 12.19
N LYS A 149 -0.10 6.68 13.50
CA LYS A 149 1.03 6.64 14.44
C LYS A 149 2.06 5.61 14.02
N LEU A 150 1.61 4.44 13.58
CA LEU A 150 2.51 3.39 13.11
C LEU A 150 3.27 3.80 11.84
N ASN A 151 2.64 4.53 10.91
CA ASN A 151 3.38 5.13 9.79
C ASN A 151 4.48 6.08 10.30
N GLN A 152 4.18 6.94 11.28
CA GLN A 152 5.20 7.82 11.86
C GLN A 152 6.34 7.04 12.51
N ASP A 153 6.02 6.01 13.29
CA ASP A 153 7.01 5.17 13.97
C ASP A 153 7.94 4.52 12.94
N VAL A 154 7.39 3.94 11.85
CA VAL A 154 8.19 3.37 10.76
C VAL A 154 9.06 4.43 10.09
N TYR A 155 8.54 5.61 9.74
CA TYR A 155 9.33 6.66 9.09
C TYR A 155 10.51 7.12 9.96
N LEU A 156 10.28 7.25 11.27
CA LEU A 156 11.29 7.65 12.25
C LEU A 156 12.33 6.55 12.47
N GLU A 157 11.92 5.29 12.60
CA GLU A 157 12.85 4.16 12.73
C GLU A 157 13.70 3.95 11.47
N THR A 158 13.09 4.04 10.29
CA THR A 158 13.78 3.99 8.99
C THR A 158 14.83 5.09 8.90
N LYS A 159 14.47 6.33 9.30
CA LYS A 159 15.41 7.45 9.35
C LYS A 159 16.56 7.19 10.32
N ALA A 160 16.26 6.72 11.53
CA ALA A 160 17.27 6.45 12.56
C ALA A 160 18.28 5.36 12.13
N LYS A 161 17.83 4.40 11.32
CA LYS A 161 18.65 3.32 10.77
C LYS A 161 19.30 3.64 9.42
N ASN A 162 19.14 4.87 8.92
CA ASN A 162 19.68 5.32 7.62
C ASN A 162 19.20 4.49 6.42
N TYR A 163 17.99 3.93 6.51
CA TYR A 163 17.32 3.29 5.39
C TYR A 163 16.47 4.31 4.62
N THR A 164 16.02 3.92 3.45
CA THR A 164 15.06 4.66 2.62
C THR A 164 13.76 3.90 2.46
N LEU A 165 12.69 4.59 2.06
CA LEU A 165 11.34 4.06 2.05
C LEU A 165 10.66 4.24 0.69
N ASP A 166 10.08 3.15 0.19
CA ASP A 166 9.06 3.20 -0.87
C ASP A 166 7.71 2.81 -0.29
N THR A 167 6.67 3.58 -0.60
CA THR A 167 5.31 3.30 -0.11
C THR A 167 4.35 2.95 -1.23
N SER A 168 3.40 2.07 -0.95
CA SER A 168 2.22 1.80 -1.76
C SER A 168 0.98 2.08 -0.93
N ASN A 169 0.13 2.99 -1.39
CA ASN A 169 -0.99 3.50 -0.61
C ASN A 169 -2.29 3.36 -1.39
N HIS A 170 -3.20 2.54 -0.88
CA HIS A 170 -4.43 2.18 -1.57
C HIS A 170 -5.65 2.72 -0.83
N SER A 171 -6.62 3.28 -1.57
CA SER A 171 -7.90 3.70 -0.99
C SER A 171 -7.68 4.67 0.19
N ARG A 172 -8.28 4.39 1.36
CA ARG A 172 -8.04 5.10 2.64
C ARG A 172 -6.59 5.03 3.14
N GLY A 173 -5.82 4.01 2.79
CA GLY A 173 -4.42 3.89 3.19
C GLY A 173 -3.55 5.07 2.75
N GLY A 174 -3.94 5.76 1.67
CA GLY A 174 -3.33 7.05 1.31
C GLY A 174 -3.56 8.13 2.36
N MET A 175 -4.75 8.22 2.95
CA MET A 175 -5.04 9.21 4.00
C MET A 175 -4.24 8.92 5.25
N THR A 176 -4.11 7.63 5.60
CA THR A 176 -3.24 7.19 6.71
C THR A 176 -1.79 7.66 6.51
N ALA A 177 -1.22 7.48 5.32
CA ALA A 177 0.14 7.94 5.00
C ALA A 177 0.24 9.47 4.95
N SER A 178 -0.76 10.14 4.37
CA SER A 178 -0.83 11.59 4.24
C SER A 178 -0.90 12.30 5.57
N VAL A 179 -1.85 11.91 6.43
CA VAL A 179 -2.02 12.47 7.77
C VAL A 179 -0.76 12.26 8.62
N ALA A 180 -0.15 11.07 8.55
CA ALA A 180 1.08 10.78 9.28
C ALA A 180 2.22 11.74 8.89
N LEU A 181 2.44 11.95 7.59
CA LEU A 181 3.47 12.85 7.06
C LEU A 181 3.15 14.33 7.31
N GLN A 182 1.90 14.74 7.13
CA GLN A 182 1.44 16.09 7.43
C GLN A 182 1.69 16.44 8.90
N ASN A 183 1.31 15.55 9.81
CA ASN A 183 1.54 15.74 11.24
C ASN A 183 3.03 15.88 11.58
N LEU A 184 3.89 15.04 11.00
CA LEU A 184 5.34 15.14 11.21
C LEU A 184 5.89 16.49 10.72
N ASN A 185 5.69 16.84 9.46
CA ASN A 185 6.31 18.02 8.87
C ASN A 185 5.69 19.35 9.36
N ILE A 186 4.37 19.38 9.56
CA ILE A 186 3.63 20.62 9.87
C ILE A 186 3.58 20.85 11.37
N TRP A 187 3.12 19.86 12.13
CA TRP A 187 2.79 20.04 13.55
C TRP A 187 3.96 19.67 14.46
N ARG A 188 4.75 18.66 14.10
CA ARG A 188 5.94 18.28 14.87
C ARG A 188 7.21 18.96 14.37
N GLY A 189 7.19 19.57 13.18
CA GLY A 189 8.34 20.22 12.57
C GLY A 189 9.47 19.24 12.20
N ILE A 190 9.17 17.95 12.12
CA ILE A 190 10.11 16.90 11.78
C ILE A 190 10.00 16.66 10.27
N ASN A 191 10.99 17.13 9.53
CA ASN A 191 11.09 16.96 8.08
C ASN A 191 12.15 15.90 7.72
N ASP A 192 12.44 15.78 6.43
CA ASP A 192 13.47 14.89 5.89
C ASP A 192 13.17 13.43 6.25
N MET A 193 11.89 13.06 6.19
CA MET A 193 11.43 11.66 6.29
C MET A 193 11.88 10.90 5.05
N PRO A 194 12.47 9.69 5.17
CA PRO A 194 13.24 9.07 4.10
C PRO A 194 12.39 8.39 3.02
N ILE A 195 11.30 9.02 2.62
CA ILE A 195 10.36 8.53 1.60
C ILE A 195 10.90 8.91 0.22
N ARG A 196 11.27 7.92 -0.59
CA ARG A 196 11.73 8.15 -1.96
C ARG A 196 10.58 8.19 -2.94
N LYS A 197 9.77 7.12 -2.95
CA LYS A 197 8.67 6.95 -3.90
C LYS A 197 7.38 6.59 -3.16
N ALA A 198 6.37 7.44 -3.27
CA ALA A 198 5.04 7.21 -2.72
C ALA A 198 4.04 6.94 -3.84
N ARG A 199 3.61 5.69 -3.98
CA ARG A 199 2.67 5.26 -5.02
C ARG A 199 1.27 5.21 -4.44
N PHE A 200 0.30 5.72 -5.19
CA PHE A 200 -1.09 5.82 -4.79
C PHE A 200 -1.97 5.10 -5.80
N TYR A 201 -2.88 4.27 -5.30
CA TYR A 201 -3.77 3.44 -6.10
C TYR A 201 -5.22 3.71 -5.69
N GLY A 202 -6.00 4.34 -6.58
CA GLY A 202 -7.41 4.63 -6.32
C GLY A 202 -7.65 5.36 -4.99
N THR A 203 -6.72 6.23 -4.58
CA THR A 203 -6.66 6.70 -3.19
C THR A 203 -7.70 7.79 -2.88
N ALA A 204 -8.16 7.84 -1.63
CA ALA A 204 -9.01 8.92 -1.11
C ALA A 204 -8.23 10.20 -0.73
N THR A 205 -6.89 10.13 -0.74
CA THR A 205 -6.02 11.29 -0.59
C THR A 205 -5.92 12.08 -1.87
N ASN A 206 -5.83 13.40 -1.77
CA ASN A 206 -5.45 14.21 -2.91
C ASN A 206 -3.93 14.10 -3.14
N VAL A 207 -3.52 13.41 -4.21
CA VAL A 207 -2.10 13.11 -4.46
C VAL A 207 -1.30 14.37 -4.79
N GLN A 208 -1.93 15.41 -5.36
CA GLN A 208 -1.29 16.70 -5.58
C GLN A 208 -0.91 17.38 -4.26
N ALA A 209 -1.80 17.36 -3.27
CA ALA A 209 -1.53 17.87 -1.93
C ALA A 209 -0.42 17.05 -1.24
N TYR A 210 -0.44 15.73 -1.38
CA TYR A 210 0.62 14.86 -0.86
C TYR A 210 1.97 15.12 -1.55
N SER A 211 1.99 15.33 -2.86
CA SER A 211 3.21 15.69 -3.61
C SER A 211 3.82 17.00 -3.12
N ASN A 212 2.98 18.02 -2.91
CA ASN A 212 3.41 19.29 -2.30
C ASN A 212 3.97 19.08 -0.89
N GLN A 213 3.38 18.15 -0.12
CA GLN A 213 3.83 17.80 1.21
C GLN A 213 5.18 17.07 1.22
N LEU A 214 5.45 16.19 0.25
CA LEU A 214 6.76 15.57 0.06
C LEU A 214 7.82 16.60 -0.35
N ASN A 215 7.48 17.57 -1.21
CA ASN A 215 8.40 18.65 -1.54
C ASN A 215 8.74 19.51 -0.31
N LYS A 216 7.77 19.74 0.59
CA LYS A 216 8.02 20.38 1.90
C LYS A 216 8.85 19.49 2.85
N ASN A 217 8.67 18.18 2.79
CA ASN A 217 9.49 17.22 3.55
C ASN A 217 10.97 17.34 3.19
N GLY A 218 11.29 17.60 1.92
CA GLY A 218 12.63 17.98 1.48
C GLY A 218 13.68 16.86 1.49
N PHE A 219 13.27 15.61 1.63
CA PHE A 219 14.19 14.47 1.58
C PHE A 219 14.76 14.25 0.17
N THR A 220 16.04 13.89 0.10
CA THR A 220 16.74 13.56 -1.14
C THR A 220 17.47 12.24 -1.03
N TYR A 221 17.59 11.50 -2.14
CA TYR A 221 18.30 10.24 -2.20
C TYR A 221 19.10 10.11 -3.51
N GLN A 222 20.12 9.24 -3.52
CA GLN A 222 20.84 8.89 -4.74
C GLN A 222 20.13 7.76 -5.47
N GLY A 223 19.80 7.96 -6.74
CA GLY A 223 19.29 6.91 -7.62
C GLY A 223 20.37 5.93 -8.03
N LYS A 224 19.96 4.76 -8.55
CA LYS A 224 20.87 3.75 -9.11
C LYS A 224 21.68 4.27 -10.31
N ASP A 225 21.23 5.35 -10.93
CA ASP A 225 21.90 6.07 -12.02
C ASP A 225 22.92 7.13 -11.55
N GLY A 226 23.12 7.25 -10.22
CA GLY A 226 24.05 8.21 -9.61
C GLY A 226 23.53 9.65 -9.53
N LYS A 227 22.25 9.90 -9.88
CA LYS A 227 21.63 11.22 -9.74
C LYS A 227 20.96 11.39 -8.39
N THR A 228 20.96 12.62 -7.89
CA THR A 228 20.23 12.99 -6.68
C THR A 228 18.78 13.33 -7.03
N TYR A 229 17.85 12.62 -6.42
CA TYR A 229 16.41 12.80 -6.58
C TYR A 229 15.77 13.29 -5.30
N GLN A 230 14.69 14.07 -5.44
CA GLN A 230 13.74 14.35 -4.38
C GLN A 230 12.67 13.26 -4.29
N SER A 231 11.98 13.20 -3.16
CA SER A 231 10.79 12.38 -2.98
C SER A 231 9.74 12.62 -4.08
N GLY A 232 9.19 11.54 -4.65
CA GLY A 232 8.14 11.59 -5.66
C GLY A 232 6.82 10.98 -5.21
N ALA A 233 5.71 11.58 -5.62
CA ALA A 233 4.37 11.02 -5.50
C ALA A 233 3.85 10.56 -6.88
N TYR A 234 3.27 9.38 -6.94
CA TYR A 234 2.77 8.78 -8.18
C TYR A 234 1.35 8.29 -7.97
N SER A 235 0.45 8.53 -8.93
CA SER A 235 -0.97 8.19 -8.82
C SER A 235 -1.40 7.26 -9.95
N ALA A 236 -2.19 6.24 -9.64
CA ALA A 236 -2.95 5.44 -10.60
C ALA A 236 -4.42 5.49 -10.20
N VAL A 237 -5.28 5.93 -11.13
CA VAL A 237 -6.73 6.03 -10.91
C VAL A 237 -7.48 5.59 -12.14
N HIS A 238 -8.18 4.48 -12.02
CA HIS A 238 -9.07 4.00 -13.09
C HIS A 238 -10.27 4.96 -13.26
N HIS A 239 -10.73 5.19 -14.50
CA HIS A 239 -11.82 6.16 -14.77
C HIS A 239 -13.18 5.79 -14.16
N SER A 240 -13.35 4.53 -13.74
CA SER A 240 -14.53 4.03 -13.01
C SER A 240 -14.30 3.93 -11.49
N ASP A 241 -13.14 4.37 -10.98
CA ASP A 241 -12.83 4.36 -9.55
C ASP A 241 -13.30 5.65 -8.87
N GLY A 242 -14.52 5.62 -8.33
CA GLY A 242 -15.09 6.77 -7.61
C GLY A 242 -14.29 7.23 -6.39
N VAL A 243 -13.51 6.35 -5.73
CA VAL A 243 -12.71 6.72 -4.55
C VAL A 243 -11.55 7.61 -4.96
N GLY A 244 -10.88 7.29 -6.07
CA GLY A 244 -9.83 8.13 -6.62
C GLY A 244 -10.37 9.45 -7.18
N LEU A 245 -11.52 9.42 -7.85
CA LEU A 245 -12.00 10.49 -8.72
C LEU A 245 -12.86 11.56 -8.03
N ILE A 246 -13.75 11.18 -7.12
CA ILE A 246 -14.77 12.11 -6.61
C ILE A 246 -14.08 13.20 -5.76
N PRO A 247 -14.18 14.49 -6.16
CA PRO A 247 -13.55 15.58 -5.44
C PRO A 247 -14.27 15.88 -4.13
N VAL A 248 -13.61 16.65 -3.26
CA VAL A 248 -14.09 17.15 -1.95
C VAL A 248 -14.31 16.05 -0.90
N LEU A 249 -15.08 15.01 -1.21
CA LEU A 249 -15.37 13.90 -0.30
C LEU A 249 -14.30 12.80 -0.36
N LEU A 250 -13.69 12.57 -1.52
CA LEU A 250 -12.69 11.53 -1.74
C LEU A 250 -11.43 12.12 -2.42
N GLY A 251 -10.69 11.35 -3.21
CA GLY A 251 -9.36 11.72 -3.69
C GLY A 251 -9.33 12.97 -4.57
N GLY A 252 -10.33 13.17 -5.42
CA GLY A 252 -10.34 14.26 -6.41
C GLY A 252 -9.14 14.22 -7.37
N ASN A 253 -8.60 13.02 -7.62
CA ASN A 253 -7.44 12.80 -8.45
C ASN A 253 -7.87 12.64 -9.91
N SER A 254 -6.98 12.97 -10.85
CA SER A 254 -7.23 12.74 -12.27
C SER A 254 -7.15 11.25 -12.61
N SER A 255 -7.99 10.79 -13.53
CA SER A 255 -7.88 9.44 -14.07
C SER A 255 -6.59 9.26 -14.86
N THR A 256 -5.98 8.09 -14.74
CA THR A 256 -4.77 7.70 -15.48
C THR A 256 -5.07 6.67 -16.58
N GLY A 257 -6.33 6.26 -16.75
CA GLY A 257 -6.73 5.31 -17.77
C GLY A 257 -7.83 4.35 -17.34
N GLY A 258 -7.89 3.21 -18.03
CA GLY A 258 -8.93 2.19 -17.86
C GLY A 258 -9.77 2.00 -19.12
N ALA A 259 -10.22 0.78 -19.38
CA ALA A 259 -11.05 0.45 -20.54
C ALA A 259 -12.53 0.28 -20.17
N CYS A 260 -12.81 -0.16 -18.95
CA CYS A 260 -14.16 -0.53 -18.55
C CYS A 260 -14.97 0.62 -17.93
N VAL A 261 -16.12 0.95 -18.52
CA VAL A 261 -16.96 2.10 -18.13
C VAL A 261 -17.86 1.85 -16.91
N PHE A 262 -18.38 0.63 -16.73
CA PHE A 262 -19.27 0.28 -15.62
C PHE A 262 -18.80 -1.01 -14.94
N CYS A 263 -17.77 -0.89 -14.11
CA CYS A 263 -17.24 -1.99 -13.32
C CYS A 263 -16.64 -1.52 -12.02
N TYR A 264 -16.49 -2.48 -11.10
CA TYR A 264 -15.72 -2.31 -9.90
C TYR A 264 -14.22 -2.43 -10.21
N SER A 265 -13.52 -1.29 -10.32
CA SER A 265 -12.08 -1.23 -10.64
C SER A 265 -11.20 -0.97 -9.42
N HIS A 266 -11.78 -0.65 -8.26
CA HIS A 266 -11.07 -0.10 -7.11
C HIS A 266 -10.02 -1.05 -6.51
N SER A 267 -10.17 -2.37 -6.68
CA SER A 267 -9.21 -3.38 -6.18
C SER A 267 -8.31 -3.95 -7.27
N SER A 268 -8.30 -3.37 -8.47
CA SER A 268 -7.67 -3.95 -9.67
C SER A 268 -6.40 -3.22 -10.09
N TYR A 269 -5.55 -2.80 -9.15
CA TYR A 269 -4.29 -2.11 -9.45
C TYR A 269 -3.09 -3.06 -9.35
N PHE A 270 -2.16 -2.99 -10.31
CA PHE A 270 -1.04 -3.94 -10.40
C PHE A 270 0.30 -3.25 -10.71
N ALA A 271 1.34 -3.55 -9.93
CA ALA A 271 2.71 -3.12 -10.22
C ALA A 271 3.28 -3.82 -11.46
N GLU A 272 2.90 -5.09 -11.66
CA GLU A 272 3.33 -5.93 -12.77
C GLU A 272 2.09 -6.52 -13.45
N ILE A 273 2.13 -6.65 -14.78
CA ILE A 273 1.06 -7.33 -15.51
C ILE A 273 1.00 -8.79 -15.01
N PRO A 274 -0.16 -9.30 -14.59
CA PRO A 274 -0.30 -10.71 -14.23
C PRO A 274 0.12 -11.62 -15.39
N ASN A 275 0.66 -12.80 -15.12
CA ASN A 275 0.95 -13.76 -16.20
C ASN A 275 -0.34 -14.24 -16.85
N GLU A 276 -0.40 -14.35 -18.17
CA GLU A 276 -1.59 -14.84 -18.90
C GLU A 276 -1.96 -16.28 -18.51
N TYR A 277 -0.95 -17.11 -18.32
CA TYR A 277 -1.09 -18.49 -17.90
C TYR A 277 -0.33 -18.75 -16.60
N LEU A 278 -0.90 -19.61 -15.77
CA LEU A 278 -0.23 -20.23 -14.64
C LEU A 278 0.00 -21.70 -14.97
N ILE A 279 0.96 -22.32 -14.28
CA ILE A 279 1.20 -23.75 -14.37
C ILE A 279 0.56 -24.40 -13.14
N ASP A 280 -0.35 -25.34 -13.37
CA ASP A 280 -0.97 -26.10 -12.29
C ASP A 280 -0.04 -27.18 -11.72
N ILE A 281 -0.50 -27.89 -10.70
CA ILE A 281 0.27 -28.96 -10.03
C ILE A 281 0.61 -30.13 -10.96
N ASN A 282 -0.11 -30.29 -12.07
CA ASN A 282 0.09 -31.33 -13.06
C ASN A 282 0.95 -30.85 -14.23
N GLY A 283 1.53 -29.63 -14.14
CA GLY A 283 2.30 -29.02 -15.22
C GLY A 283 1.45 -28.47 -16.38
N SER A 284 0.12 -28.45 -16.24
CA SER A 284 -0.79 -27.95 -17.26
C SER A 284 -0.91 -26.43 -17.19
N LEU A 285 -0.96 -25.79 -18.37
CA LEU A 285 -1.22 -24.37 -18.47
C LEU A 285 -2.70 -24.09 -18.18
N ILE A 286 -2.95 -23.27 -17.17
CA ILE A 286 -4.28 -22.76 -16.83
C ILE A 286 -4.33 -21.26 -17.08
N LYS A 287 -5.45 -20.77 -17.60
CA LYS A 287 -5.63 -19.34 -17.82
C LYS A 287 -5.74 -18.62 -16.47
N ASN A 288 -5.02 -17.50 -16.33
CA ASN A 288 -4.97 -16.76 -15.09
C ASN A 288 -6.16 -15.79 -14.99
N SER A 289 -7.04 -15.98 -14.02
CA SER A 289 -8.18 -15.09 -13.78
C SER A 289 -7.76 -13.65 -13.44
N LEU A 290 -6.58 -13.44 -12.83
CA LEU A 290 -6.06 -12.10 -12.58
C LEU A 290 -5.66 -11.38 -13.88
N TYR A 291 -5.17 -12.12 -14.87
CA TYR A 291 -4.87 -11.56 -16.19
C TYR A 291 -6.15 -11.18 -16.92
N GLU A 292 -7.15 -12.06 -16.90
CA GLU A 292 -8.46 -11.76 -17.51
C GLU A 292 -9.12 -10.54 -16.85
N GLN A 293 -9.04 -10.44 -15.53
CA GLN A 293 -9.52 -9.28 -14.79
C GLN A 293 -8.74 -8.01 -15.17
N TYR A 294 -7.42 -8.12 -15.28
CA TYR A 294 -6.58 -7.00 -15.69
C TYR A 294 -7.00 -6.48 -17.07
N GLU A 295 -7.10 -7.37 -18.07
CA GLU A 295 -7.50 -6.98 -19.42
C GLU A 295 -8.91 -6.41 -19.48
N HIS A 296 -9.84 -6.98 -18.71
CA HIS A 296 -11.21 -6.48 -18.65
C HIS A 296 -11.29 -5.06 -18.08
N ILE A 297 -10.55 -4.79 -16.99
CA ILE A 297 -10.58 -3.50 -16.31
C ILE A 297 -9.75 -2.46 -17.06
N TRP A 298 -8.46 -2.74 -17.28
CA TRP A 298 -7.51 -1.77 -17.82
C TRP A 298 -7.45 -1.74 -19.34
N GLY A 299 -7.86 -2.82 -20.00
CA GLY A 299 -7.80 -2.98 -21.44
C GLY A 299 -6.78 -4.04 -21.85
N ALA A 300 -6.92 -4.52 -23.10
CA ALA A 300 -6.01 -5.48 -23.69
C ALA A 300 -4.59 -4.94 -23.73
N ILE A 301 -3.62 -5.82 -23.46
CA ILE A 301 -2.21 -5.45 -23.45
C ILE A 301 -1.76 -5.21 -24.89
N ASN A 302 -1.18 -4.04 -25.14
CA ASN A 302 -0.68 -3.69 -26.45
C ASN A 302 0.59 -4.50 -26.80
N SER A 303 1.03 -4.43 -28.06
CA SER A 303 2.25 -5.12 -28.53
C SER A 303 3.53 -4.72 -27.79
N ARG A 304 3.51 -3.59 -27.07
CA ARG A 304 4.63 -3.08 -26.26
C ARG A 304 4.62 -3.61 -24.82
N LYS A 305 3.58 -4.37 -24.42
CA LYS A 305 3.40 -4.91 -23.07
C LYS A 305 3.44 -3.84 -21.98
N GLU A 306 2.91 -2.66 -22.29
CA GLU A 306 2.83 -1.56 -21.33
C GLU A 306 1.80 -1.86 -20.24
N ASN A 307 2.20 -1.73 -18.97
CA ASN A 307 1.26 -1.88 -17.85
C ASN A 307 0.48 -0.58 -17.65
N LEU A 308 -0.79 -0.60 -18.06
CA LEU A 308 -1.73 0.52 -17.98
C LEU A 308 -2.14 0.92 -16.55
N SER A 309 -1.84 0.09 -15.55
CA SER A 309 -2.14 0.35 -14.14
C SER A 309 -0.97 0.93 -13.35
N ILE A 310 0.16 1.24 -14.02
CA ILE A 310 1.32 1.87 -13.38
C ILE A 310 0.98 3.30 -12.94
N PRO A 311 1.31 3.69 -11.70
CA PRO A 311 1.19 5.06 -11.24
C PRO A 311 2.06 6.03 -12.03
N THR A 312 1.49 7.16 -12.42
CA THR A 312 2.18 8.26 -13.12
C THR A 312 2.59 9.34 -12.12
N LEU A 313 3.73 10.00 -12.37
CA LEU A 313 4.22 11.09 -11.53
C LEU A 313 3.17 12.20 -11.39
N VAL A 314 3.00 12.70 -10.16
CA VAL A 314 2.25 13.91 -9.85
C VAL A 314 3.24 14.94 -9.33
N GLU A 315 3.62 15.89 -10.18
CA GLU A 315 4.62 16.91 -9.84
C GLU A 315 4.10 17.87 -8.77
N PRO A 316 4.93 18.28 -7.79
CA PRO A 316 4.54 19.31 -6.84
C PRO A 316 4.39 20.65 -7.57
N THR A 317 3.48 21.50 -7.09
CA THR A 317 3.18 22.81 -7.69
C THR A 317 4.41 23.71 -7.77
N ASN A 318 5.34 23.58 -6.82
CA ASN A 318 6.62 24.31 -6.81
C ASN A 318 7.76 23.32 -6.60
N LEU A 319 8.28 22.75 -7.69
CA LEU A 319 9.38 21.80 -7.63
C LEU A 319 10.72 22.52 -7.40
N ASN A 320 11.47 22.06 -6.40
CA ASN A 320 12.77 22.63 -6.03
C ASN A 320 13.96 21.73 -6.43
N GLY A 321 13.75 20.67 -7.23
CA GLY A 321 14.76 19.69 -7.58
C GLY A 321 14.34 18.76 -8.72
N VAL A 322 14.91 17.57 -8.77
CA VAL A 322 14.60 16.55 -9.79
C VAL A 322 13.88 15.39 -9.11
N ILE A 323 12.77 14.92 -9.69
CA ILE A 323 12.07 13.72 -9.25
C ILE A 323 12.27 12.64 -10.30
N ASP A 324 12.44 11.39 -9.87
CA ASP A 324 12.46 10.25 -10.80
C ASP A 324 11.08 10.12 -11.45
N GLU A 325 10.98 10.14 -12.77
CA GLU A 325 9.69 10.03 -13.45
C GLU A 325 9.08 8.62 -13.29
N LYS A 326 9.89 7.62 -12.93
CA LYS A 326 9.46 6.23 -12.81
C LYS A 326 9.02 5.91 -11.39
N ALA A 327 7.78 5.43 -11.27
CA ALA A 327 7.22 4.95 -10.00
C ALA A 327 7.97 3.73 -9.40
N PHE A 328 8.75 3.00 -10.19
CA PHE A 328 9.51 1.83 -9.76
C PHE A 328 10.92 1.80 -10.36
#